data_AF-A0A255YG15-F1
#
_entry.id   AF-A0A255YG15-F1
#
_cell.length_a   1.000
_cell.length_b   1.000
_cell.length_c   1.000
_cell.angle_alpha   90.00
_cell.angle_beta   90.00
_cell.angle_gamma   90.00
#
_symmetry.space_group_name_H-M   'P 1'
#
loop_
_entity.id
_entity.type
_entity.pdbx_description
1 polymer ?
#
loop_
_entity_poly.entity_id
_entity_poly.type
_entity_poly.pdbx_seq_one_letter_code
_entity_poly.pdbx_strand_id
1 'polypeptide(L)'
;MAPLCPGICRRASPQEYGYRLLTAPCPAGQKAIMRALVLALSLFAAPALAEPIPPPVAAMIDAAAANPDQLNVVADIARKTNPASIAEIDAKVAAINTAAARAREERLAAQGIFQGWTGNGELGGFISSGNTENRGLAVGINLTKETRRWKHGLRGQVDYQEDQGVTSRERYFAGYEGNWKFSPRGFAVLALSFEQDRFTGFSSRFTQALGLGYRLVDGKRLTIALDGGPALRQTLFTNGISESVLAARAAVNGKWLITPNLSVTETATYYADNVNSSLLSLTQLSAKLNGRLSARLSLQINNEGNPPPGRENTDTVTRATLVYNF
;
A
#
# COMPACT_ATOMS: atom_id res chain seq x y z
N MET A 1 61.67 -44.80 1.64
CA MET A 1 62.13 -43.52 2.24
C MET A 1 61.21 -43.18 3.40
N ALA A 2 61.63 -43.52 4.61
CA ALA A 2 61.23 -42.84 5.85
C ALA A 2 62.31 -41.77 6.16
N PRO A 3 62.28 -41.03 7.28
CA PRO A 3 61.21 -40.50 8.16
C PRO A 3 61.41 -38.95 8.37
N LEU A 4 60.64 -38.18 9.14
CA LEU A 4 60.82 -37.98 10.59
C LEU A 4 59.75 -37.03 11.18
N CYS A 5 59.22 -37.49 12.31
CA CYS A 5 58.39 -36.87 13.35
C CYS A 5 59.30 -35.97 14.27
N PRO A 6 59.00 -35.59 15.55
CA PRO A 6 57.81 -35.75 16.40
C PRO A 6 57.50 -34.60 17.42
N GLY A 7 56.48 -34.81 18.27
CA GLY A 7 56.41 -34.34 19.68
C GLY A 7 54.95 -34.33 20.23
N ILE A 8 54.34 -35.38 20.81
CA ILE A 8 54.58 -36.09 22.11
C ILE A 8 54.34 -35.13 23.32
N CYS A 9 53.49 -35.34 24.35
CA CYS A 9 53.13 -36.55 25.13
C CYS A 9 51.89 -36.36 26.06
N ARG A 10 51.08 -37.45 26.21
CA ARG A 10 50.54 -38.14 27.44
C ARG A 10 49.69 -37.40 28.50
N ARG A 11 48.44 -37.87 28.79
CA ARG A 11 47.96 -38.97 29.70
C ARG A 11 48.16 -38.64 31.20
N ALA A 12 47.33 -38.97 32.18
CA ALA A 12 46.10 -39.76 32.34
C ALA A 12 45.49 -39.48 33.76
N SER A 13 44.25 -39.92 33.98
CA SER A 13 43.55 -40.10 35.28
C SER A 13 44.20 -41.23 36.15
N PRO A 14 43.62 -41.78 37.25
CA PRO A 14 42.37 -41.54 38.03
C PRO A 14 42.53 -41.63 39.58
N GLN A 15 41.40 -41.52 40.35
CA GLN A 15 41.00 -42.16 41.66
C GLN A 15 42.05 -42.35 42.80
N GLU A 16 41.81 -42.27 44.12
CA GLU A 16 40.71 -42.57 45.04
C GLU A 16 41.22 -42.38 46.51
N TYR A 17 40.32 -42.43 47.53
CA TYR A 17 40.52 -42.68 49.00
C TYR A 17 41.37 -41.72 49.86
N GLY A 18 40.83 -41.08 50.92
CA GLY A 18 40.78 -41.56 52.32
C GLY A 18 42.10 -41.24 53.06
N TYR A 19 42.26 -40.73 54.28
CA TYR A 19 41.57 -40.83 55.57
C TYR A 19 42.25 -39.85 56.57
N ARG A 20 41.52 -39.38 57.62
CA ARG A 20 41.95 -39.12 59.03
C ARG A 20 43.19 -38.20 59.31
N LEU A 21 43.36 -37.38 60.36
CA LEU A 21 42.92 -37.23 61.76
C LEU A 21 43.28 -35.76 62.16
N LEU A 22 42.39 -34.98 62.78
CA LEU A 22 42.41 -34.58 64.20
C LEU A 22 43.70 -33.91 64.73
N THR A 23 43.64 -32.62 65.07
CA THR A 23 44.07 -32.03 66.37
C THR A 23 43.58 -30.57 66.52
N ALA A 24 42.90 -30.28 67.64
CA ALA A 24 42.56 -28.95 68.18
C ALA A 24 43.77 -28.34 68.95
N PRO A 25 43.69 -27.26 69.78
CA PRO A 25 42.66 -26.22 70.02
C PRO A 25 43.22 -24.75 70.14
N CYS A 26 42.29 -23.80 70.36
CA CYS A 26 42.32 -22.40 70.88
C CYS A 26 43.46 -22.00 71.88
N PRO A 27 43.73 -20.69 72.23
CA PRO A 27 42.73 -19.78 72.83
C PRO A 27 42.87 -18.22 72.69
N ALA A 28 41.72 -17.56 72.91
CA ALA A 28 41.42 -16.35 73.72
C ALA A 28 42.20 -15.01 73.58
N GLY A 29 41.43 -13.91 73.49
CA GLY A 29 41.88 -12.54 73.84
C GLY A 29 40.83 -11.44 73.60
N GLN A 30 40.19 -10.96 74.68
CA GLN A 30 39.17 -9.89 74.73
C GLN A 30 39.69 -8.48 74.41
N LYS A 31 38.81 -7.61 73.87
CA LYS A 31 38.63 -6.15 74.17
C LYS A 31 37.59 -5.58 73.16
N ALA A 32 36.33 -5.36 73.56
CA ALA A 32 35.79 -4.13 74.14
C ALA A 32 35.06 -3.22 73.11
N ILE A 33 33.72 -3.22 73.21
CA ILE A 33 32.79 -2.06 73.15
C ILE A 33 32.80 -1.17 71.90
N MET A 34 31.76 -1.26 71.06
CA MET A 34 30.88 -0.11 70.73
C MET A 34 29.57 -0.55 70.07
N ARG A 35 28.47 0.05 70.52
CA ARG A 35 27.09 -0.10 70.05
C ARG A 35 26.92 0.39 68.60
N ALA A 36 26.03 -0.26 67.84
CA ALA A 36 24.85 0.36 67.19
C ALA A 36 24.45 -0.37 65.89
N LEU A 37 23.33 -1.10 65.99
CA LEU A 37 22.23 -1.14 65.02
C LEU A 37 22.52 -0.59 63.60
N VAL A 38 22.82 -1.47 62.63
CA VAL A 38 22.64 -1.14 61.21
C VAL A 38 21.42 -1.89 60.69
N LEU A 39 20.37 -1.10 60.56
CA LEU A 39 19.06 -1.42 60.02
C LEU A 39 19.17 -1.99 58.60
N ALA A 40 18.33 -2.98 58.31
CA ALA A 40 18.12 -3.55 56.99
C ALA A 40 17.83 -2.47 55.94
N LEU A 41 18.70 -2.35 54.93
CA LEU A 41 18.43 -1.59 53.71
C LEU A 41 18.01 -2.58 52.62
N SER A 42 16.82 -3.16 52.76
CA SER A 42 16.13 -3.77 51.64
C SER A 42 15.76 -2.66 50.66
N LEU A 43 16.48 -2.58 49.53
CA LEU A 43 16.08 -1.75 48.40
C LEU A 43 14.69 -2.20 47.93
N PHE A 44 13.66 -1.47 48.34
CA PHE A 44 12.43 -1.37 47.58
C PHE A 44 12.77 -0.57 46.32
N ALA A 45 13.04 -1.28 45.22
CA ALA A 45 12.81 -0.71 43.90
C ALA A 45 11.29 -0.55 43.77
N ALA A 46 10.78 0.60 44.20
CA ALA A 46 9.41 0.99 43.90
C ALA A 46 9.28 0.97 42.37
N PRO A 47 8.29 0.26 41.78
CA PRO A 47 7.94 0.55 40.40
C PRO A 47 7.62 2.04 40.38
N ALA A 48 8.19 2.79 39.43
CA ALA A 48 7.73 4.15 39.19
C ALA A 48 6.21 4.07 39.00
N LEU A 49 5.45 4.52 40.01
CA LEU A 49 4.00 4.45 40.01
C LEU A 49 3.53 5.43 38.95
N ALA A 50 3.34 4.94 37.73
CA ALA A 50 2.58 5.67 36.73
C ALA A 50 1.18 5.90 37.34
N GLU A 51 0.76 7.16 37.44
CA GLU A 51 -0.57 7.46 37.95
C GLU A 51 -1.62 6.90 36.97
N PRO A 52 -2.64 6.19 37.47
CA PRO A 52 -3.69 5.63 36.64
C PRO A 52 -4.41 6.76 35.89
N ILE A 53 -4.80 6.50 34.64
CA ILE A 53 -5.51 7.48 33.83
C ILE A 53 -6.80 7.90 34.54
N PRO A 54 -7.07 9.21 34.71
CA PRO A 54 -8.34 9.68 35.24
C PRO A 54 -9.51 9.09 34.44
N PRO A 55 -10.56 8.54 35.09
CA PRO A 55 -11.66 7.87 34.38
C PRO A 55 -12.31 8.70 33.26
N PRO A 56 -12.52 10.02 33.40
CA PRO A 56 -13.08 10.84 32.31
C PRO A 56 -12.17 10.87 31.06
N VAL A 57 -10.85 10.92 31.26
CA VAL A 57 -9.86 10.95 30.18
C VAL A 57 -9.80 9.60 29.48
N ALA A 58 -9.84 8.50 30.25
CA ALA A 58 -9.91 7.15 29.71
C ALA A 58 -11.16 6.96 28.82
N ALA A 59 -12.32 7.43 29.30
CA ALA A 59 -13.58 7.38 28.55
C ALA A 59 -13.55 8.25 27.28
N MET A 60 -12.91 9.42 27.31
CA MET A 60 -12.71 10.24 26.11
C MET A 60 -11.85 9.51 25.07
N ILE A 61 -10.78 8.83 25.50
CA ILE A 61 -9.92 8.04 24.61
C ILE A 61 -10.72 6.87 24.00
N ASP A 62 -11.58 6.20 24.78
CA ASP A 62 -12.45 5.13 24.25
C ASP A 62 -13.47 5.64 23.24
N ALA A 63 -14.10 6.79 23.51
CA ALA A 63 -15.04 7.41 22.58
C ALA A 63 -14.37 7.77 21.25
N ALA A 64 -13.10 8.15 21.27
CA ALA A 64 -12.32 8.48 20.09
C ALA A 64 -11.77 7.25 19.33
N ALA A 65 -11.87 6.04 19.89
CA ALA A 65 -11.26 4.82 19.34
C ALA A 65 -11.72 4.46 17.92
N ALA A 66 -12.92 4.90 17.52
CA ALA A 66 -13.48 4.61 16.20
C ALA A 66 -12.82 5.41 15.06
N ASN A 67 -12.16 6.54 15.36
CA ASN A 67 -11.54 7.40 14.36
C ASN A 67 -10.07 7.69 14.73
N PRO A 68 -9.08 7.17 13.98
CA PRO A 68 -7.66 7.36 14.28
C PRO A 68 -7.22 8.83 14.36
N ASP A 69 -7.83 9.72 13.59
CA ASP A 69 -7.50 11.15 13.64
C ASP A 69 -8.00 11.79 14.94
N GLN A 70 -9.23 11.48 15.34
CA GLN A 70 -9.78 11.95 16.61
C GLN A 70 -9.03 11.35 17.80
N LEU A 71 -8.68 10.07 17.73
CA LEU A 71 -7.90 9.38 18.75
C LEU A 71 -6.55 10.07 18.98
N ASN A 72 -5.84 10.42 17.92
CA ASN A 72 -4.55 11.12 18.03
C ASN A 72 -4.70 12.50 18.68
N VAL A 73 -5.70 13.28 18.27
CA VAL A 73 -5.97 14.61 18.85
C VAL A 73 -6.34 14.50 20.34
N VAL A 74 -7.21 13.56 20.70
CA VAL A 74 -7.62 13.33 22.09
C VAL A 74 -6.45 12.84 22.93
N ALA A 75 -5.62 11.93 22.40
CA ALA A 75 -4.41 11.46 23.06
C ALA A 75 -3.41 12.59 23.30
N ASP A 76 -3.21 13.48 22.32
CA ASP A 76 -2.35 14.67 22.48
C ASP A 76 -2.86 15.60 23.58
N ILE A 77 -4.16 15.86 23.63
CA ILE A 77 -4.77 16.67 24.69
C ILE A 77 -4.61 15.98 26.04
N ALA A 78 -4.89 14.67 26.12
CA ALA A 78 -4.79 13.89 27.35
C ALA A 78 -3.38 13.90 27.94
N ARG A 79 -2.34 13.79 27.09
CA ARG A 79 -0.93 13.92 27.51
C ARG A 79 -0.61 15.30 28.08
N LYS A 80 -1.10 16.36 27.44
CA LYS A 80 -0.86 17.74 27.90
C LYS A 80 -1.56 18.05 29.22
N THR A 81 -2.76 17.50 29.43
CA THR A 81 -3.55 17.74 30.64
C THR A 81 -3.19 16.81 31.78
N ASN A 82 -2.58 15.64 31.52
CA ASN A 82 -2.21 14.65 32.54
C ASN A 82 -0.77 14.14 32.35
N PRO A 83 0.26 14.96 32.68
CA PRO A 83 1.66 14.58 32.48
C PRO A 83 2.10 13.34 33.27
N ALA A 84 1.47 13.07 34.42
CA ALA A 84 1.79 11.92 35.26
C ALA A 84 1.27 10.58 34.71
N SER A 85 0.29 10.60 33.80
CA SER A 85 -0.34 9.40 33.22
C SER A 85 0.04 9.15 31.76
N ILE A 86 1.08 9.81 31.23
CA ILE A 86 1.49 9.70 29.81
C ILE A 86 1.72 8.23 29.42
N ALA A 87 2.45 7.47 30.24
CA ALA A 87 2.76 6.06 29.97
C ALA A 87 1.51 5.19 29.83
N GLU A 88 0.53 5.39 30.71
CA GLU A 88 -0.75 4.68 30.67
C GLU A 88 -1.62 5.12 29.48
N ILE A 89 -1.65 6.43 29.17
CA ILE A 89 -2.34 6.97 27.99
C ILE A 89 -1.78 6.35 26.71
N ASP A 90 -0.46 6.32 26.57
CA ASP A 90 0.21 5.74 25.41
C ASP A 90 -0.02 4.22 25.32
N ALA A 91 0.02 3.51 26.45
CA ALA A 91 -0.31 2.09 26.52
C ALA A 91 -1.76 1.83 26.05
N LYS A 92 -2.71 2.66 26.47
CA LYS A 92 -4.12 2.56 26.06
C LYS A 92 -4.32 2.84 24.57
N VAL A 93 -3.70 3.90 24.05
CA VAL A 93 -3.75 4.22 22.62
C VAL A 93 -3.10 3.11 21.78
N ALA A 94 -1.97 2.56 22.23
CA ALA A 94 -1.33 1.43 21.60
C ALA A 94 -2.21 0.17 21.62
N ALA A 95 -2.90 -0.11 22.73
CA ALA A 95 -3.85 -1.21 22.84
C ALA A 95 -5.04 -1.05 21.87
N ILE A 96 -5.61 0.15 21.77
CA ILE A 96 -6.69 0.48 20.82
C ILE A 96 -6.22 0.27 19.38
N ASN A 97 -5.05 0.82 19.02
CA ASN A 97 -4.49 0.66 17.68
C ASN A 97 -4.21 -0.82 17.35
N THR A 98 -3.71 -1.59 18.32
CA THR A 98 -3.44 -3.02 18.17
C THR A 98 -4.74 -3.81 17.99
N ALA A 99 -5.78 -3.50 18.78
CA ALA A 99 -7.09 -4.13 18.65
C ALA A 99 -7.75 -3.80 17.30
N ALA A 100 -7.68 -2.54 16.86
CA ALA A 100 -8.17 -2.11 15.55
C ALA A 100 -7.42 -2.80 14.41
N ALA A 101 -6.09 -2.96 14.53
CA ALA A 101 -5.29 -3.70 13.56
C ALA A 101 -5.68 -5.19 13.51
N ARG A 102 -5.87 -5.86 14.66
CA ARG A 102 -6.33 -7.27 14.72
C ARG A 102 -7.72 -7.44 14.10
N ALA A 103 -8.68 -6.58 14.45
CA ALA A 103 -10.02 -6.62 13.88
C ALA A 103 -10.02 -6.38 12.35
N ARG A 104 -9.13 -5.49 11.86
CA ARG A 104 -8.92 -5.31 10.42
C ARG A 104 -8.36 -6.59 9.79
N GLU A 105 -7.34 -7.20 10.39
CA GLU A 105 -6.74 -8.45 9.89
C GLU A 105 -7.76 -9.59 9.84
N GLU A 106 -8.56 -9.79 10.88
CA GLU A 106 -9.63 -10.80 10.93
C GLU A 106 -10.68 -10.56 9.83
N ARG A 107 -11.10 -9.31 9.65
CA ARG A 107 -12.03 -8.94 8.57
C ARG A 107 -11.45 -9.26 7.19
N LEU A 108 -10.17 -8.96 6.96
CA LEU A 108 -9.51 -9.24 5.68
C LEU A 108 -9.28 -10.74 5.46
N ALA A 109 -9.04 -11.51 6.53
CA ALA A 109 -8.85 -12.96 6.47
C ALA A 109 -10.16 -13.72 6.25
N ALA A 110 -11.29 -13.21 6.78
CA ALA A 110 -12.60 -13.82 6.63
C ALA A 110 -13.25 -13.59 5.24
N GLN A 111 -12.72 -12.66 4.44
CA GLN A 111 -13.29 -12.32 3.14
C GLN A 111 -13.03 -13.42 2.09
N GLY A 112 -14.10 -14.05 1.60
CA GLY A 112 -14.04 -14.94 0.43
C GLY A 112 -13.72 -14.19 -0.87
N ILE A 113 -13.51 -14.92 -1.98
CA ILE A 113 -13.08 -14.35 -3.27
C ILE A 113 -14.04 -13.26 -3.79
N PHE A 114 -15.35 -13.44 -3.60
CA PHE A 114 -16.39 -12.51 -4.05
C PHE A 114 -16.79 -11.43 -3.03
N GLN A 115 -16.21 -11.44 -1.83
CA GLN A 115 -16.51 -10.47 -0.78
C GLN A 115 -15.43 -9.38 -0.70
N GLY A 116 -15.78 -8.22 -0.12
CA GLY A 116 -14.82 -7.13 0.12
C GLY A 116 -14.52 -6.24 -1.08
N TRP A 117 -15.28 -6.37 -2.17
CA TRP A 117 -15.21 -5.46 -3.30
C TRP A 117 -15.92 -4.15 -2.97
N THR A 118 -15.24 -3.05 -3.22
CA THR A 118 -15.81 -1.70 -3.25
C THR A 118 -15.69 -1.18 -4.68
N GLY A 119 -16.61 -0.34 -5.11
CA GLY A 119 -16.62 0.08 -6.49
C GLY A 119 -17.26 1.41 -6.76
N ASN A 120 -17.11 1.84 -8.00
CA ASN A 120 -17.94 2.88 -8.56
C ASN A 120 -18.30 2.57 -10.01
N GLY A 121 -19.53 2.94 -10.38
CA GLY A 121 -19.97 3.03 -11.76
C GLY A 121 -19.99 4.50 -12.17
N GLU A 122 -19.70 4.79 -13.43
CA GLU A 122 -19.77 6.13 -13.98
C GLU A 122 -20.52 6.16 -15.32
N LEU A 123 -21.27 7.22 -15.53
CA LEU A 123 -22.04 7.48 -16.74
C LEU A 123 -21.94 8.97 -17.07
N GLY A 124 -21.69 9.30 -18.34
CA GLY A 124 -21.69 10.69 -18.77
C GLY A 124 -21.28 10.87 -20.22
N GLY A 125 -20.76 12.04 -20.54
CA GLY A 125 -20.32 12.40 -21.88
C GLY A 125 -18.81 12.42 -22.02
N PHE A 126 -18.33 12.21 -23.25
CA PHE A 126 -16.94 12.48 -23.62
C PHE A 126 -16.85 13.38 -24.85
N ILE A 127 -15.72 14.06 -24.97
CA ILE A 127 -15.24 14.69 -26.20
C ILE A 127 -13.82 14.21 -26.46
N SER A 128 -13.44 14.03 -27.73
CA SER A 128 -12.06 13.74 -28.12
C SER A 128 -11.56 14.61 -29.25
N SER A 129 -10.24 14.72 -29.34
CA SER A 129 -9.52 15.44 -30.39
C SER A 129 -8.20 14.71 -30.72
N GLY A 130 -7.58 15.09 -31.84
CA GLY A 130 -6.37 14.48 -32.39
C GLY A 130 -6.72 13.69 -33.66
N ASN A 131 -6.48 12.38 -33.64
CA ASN A 131 -6.81 11.47 -34.73
C ASN A 131 -8.31 11.37 -35.04
N THR A 132 -9.19 11.72 -34.09
CA THR A 132 -10.64 11.72 -34.31
C THR A 132 -11.35 12.72 -33.41
N GLU A 133 -12.16 13.59 -34.00
CA GLU A 133 -13.01 14.55 -33.30
C GLU A 133 -14.40 13.97 -33.08
N ASN A 134 -14.67 13.54 -31.86
CA ASN A 134 -15.84 12.74 -31.52
C ASN A 134 -16.45 13.20 -30.20
N ARG A 135 -17.78 13.10 -30.08
CA ARG A 135 -18.53 13.37 -28.85
C ARG A 135 -19.56 12.28 -28.64
N GLY A 136 -19.65 11.73 -27.44
CA GLY A 136 -20.54 10.61 -27.22
C GLY A 136 -20.76 10.28 -25.75
N LEU A 137 -21.26 9.08 -25.53
CA LEU A 137 -21.56 8.52 -24.22
C LEU A 137 -20.35 7.77 -23.67
N ALA A 138 -20.05 7.99 -22.40
CA ALA A 138 -19.01 7.28 -21.65
C ALA A 138 -19.65 6.50 -20.50
N VAL A 139 -19.32 5.21 -20.40
CA VAL A 139 -19.73 4.33 -19.30
C VAL A 139 -18.49 3.66 -18.73
N GLY A 140 -18.33 3.69 -17.40
CA GLY A 140 -17.18 3.10 -16.75
C GLY A 140 -17.54 2.36 -15.47
N ILE A 141 -16.70 1.42 -15.09
CA ILE A 141 -16.78 0.70 -13.82
C ILE A 141 -15.37 0.53 -13.25
N ASN A 142 -15.22 0.79 -11.96
CA ASN A 142 -14.00 0.52 -11.22
C ASN A 142 -14.36 -0.32 -10.00
N LEU A 143 -13.70 -1.46 -9.83
CA LEU A 143 -13.84 -2.32 -8.66
C LEU A 143 -12.48 -2.47 -8.00
N THR A 144 -12.44 -2.35 -6.69
CA THR A 144 -11.22 -2.55 -5.90
C THR A 144 -11.49 -3.50 -4.76
N LYS A 145 -10.53 -4.37 -4.49
CA LYS A 145 -10.54 -5.25 -3.34
C LYS A 145 -9.18 -5.20 -2.68
N GLU A 146 -9.16 -4.91 -1.39
CA GLU A 146 -7.95 -4.97 -0.58
C GLU A 146 -8.04 -6.15 0.38
N THR A 147 -7.02 -6.99 0.38
CA THR A 147 -6.79 -8.05 1.35
C THR A 147 -5.50 -7.77 2.13
N ARG A 148 -5.12 -8.67 3.04
CA ARG A 148 -3.91 -8.55 3.85
C ARG A 148 -2.65 -8.31 3.01
N ARG A 149 -2.49 -9.07 1.93
CA ARG A 149 -1.29 -9.04 1.07
C ARG A 149 -1.55 -8.60 -0.35
N TRP A 150 -2.81 -8.45 -0.76
CA TRP A 150 -3.14 -8.10 -2.14
C TRP A 150 -4.03 -6.86 -2.22
N LYS A 151 -3.82 -6.06 -3.25
CA LYS A 151 -4.80 -5.09 -3.72
C LYS A 151 -5.12 -5.42 -5.17
N HIS A 152 -6.37 -5.75 -5.44
CA HIS A 152 -6.90 -6.01 -6.77
C HIS A 152 -7.64 -4.78 -7.26
N GLY A 153 -7.40 -4.39 -8.49
CA GLY A 153 -8.16 -3.37 -9.22
C GLY A 153 -8.69 -3.98 -10.51
N LEU A 154 -9.97 -3.74 -10.80
CA LEU A 154 -10.60 -4.02 -12.08
C LEU A 154 -11.15 -2.71 -12.62
N ARG A 155 -10.93 -2.44 -13.90
CA ARG A 155 -11.47 -1.28 -14.60
C ARG A 155 -12.11 -1.73 -15.90
N GLY A 156 -13.31 -1.26 -16.18
CA GLY A 156 -13.96 -1.36 -17.48
C GLY A 156 -14.36 0.04 -17.95
N GLN A 157 -14.18 0.33 -19.23
CA GLN A 157 -14.62 1.60 -19.85
C GLN A 157 -15.17 1.31 -21.25
N VAL A 158 -16.28 1.95 -21.57
CA VAL A 158 -16.91 1.94 -22.89
C VAL A 158 -17.17 3.38 -23.30
N ASP A 159 -16.69 3.76 -24.48
CA ASP A 159 -17.02 5.03 -25.11
C ASP A 159 -17.76 4.75 -26.42
N TYR A 160 -18.99 5.24 -26.53
CA TYR A 160 -19.89 5.00 -27.65
C TYR A 160 -20.36 6.32 -28.28
N GLN A 161 -20.32 6.39 -29.61
CA GLN A 161 -20.92 7.46 -30.39
C GLN A 161 -21.59 6.91 -31.64
N GLU A 162 -22.77 7.45 -31.92
CA GLU A 162 -23.51 7.23 -33.15
C GLU A 162 -23.81 8.58 -33.79
N ASP A 163 -23.59 8.67 -35.10
CA ASP A 163 -23.99 9.81 -35.92
C ASP A 163 -24.89 9.34 -37.05
N GLN A 164 -26.12 9.86 -37.10
CA GLN A 164 -27.14 9.54 -38.11
C GLN A 164 -27.34 8.03 -38.39
N GLY A 165 -27.28 7.18 -37.35
CA GLY A 165 -27.45 5.72 -37.49
C GLY A 165 -26.17 4.96 -37.87
N VAL A 166 -25.03 5.64 -38.00
CA VAL A 166 -23.71 5.03 -38.24
C VAL A 166 -22.86 5.18 -36.98
N THR A 167 -22.39 4.06 -36.43
CA THR A 167 -21.47 4.07 -35.29
C THR A 167 -20.15 4.71 -35.69
N SER A 168 -19.89 5.92 -35.21
CA SER A 168 -18.67 6.69 -35.50
C SER A 168 -17.58 6.51 -34.44
N ARG A 169 -17.95 5.99 -33.25
CA ARG A 169 -16.97 5.55 -32.25
C ARG A 169 -17.48 4.40 -31.41
N GLU A 170 -16.63 3.39 -31.24
CA GLU A 170 -16.84 2.28 -30.33
C GLU A 170 -15.50 1.86 -29.74
N ARG A 171 -15.26 2.22 -28.48
CA ARG A 171 -14.05 1.87 -27.73
C ARG A 171 -14.41 1.03 -26.51
N TYR A 172 -13.70 -0.07 -26.34
CA TYR A 172 -13.78 -0.92 -25.15
C TYR A 172 -12.41 -1.00 -24.47
N PHE A 173 -12.41 -0.88 -23.16
CA PHE A 173 -11.23 -1.09 -22.32
C PHE A 173 -11.62 -1.99 -21.15
N ALA A 174 -10.78 -2.99 -20.88
CA ALA A 174 -10.82 -3.79 -19.68
C ALA A 174 -9.41 -3.90 -19.10
N GLY A 175 -9.28 -3.74 -17.79
CA GLY A 175 -8.00 -3.80 -17.10
C GLY A 175 -8.11 -4.51 -15.76
N TYR A 176 -7.07 -5.26 -15.42
CA TYR A 176 -6.86 -5.86 -14.11
C TYR A 176 -5.46 -5.50 -13.59
N GLU A 177 -5.39 -5.08 -12.34
CA GLU A 177 -4.13 -4.84 -11.63
C GLU A 177 -4.12 -5.60 -10.30
N GLY A 178 -3.16 -6.50 -10.14
CA GLY A 178 -2.92 -7.25 -8.91
C GLY A 178 -1.62 -6.79 -8.26
N ASN A 179 -1.73 -6.14 -7.10
CA ASN A 179 -0.60 -5.64 -6.34
C ASN A 179 -0.35 -6.51 -5.11
N TRP A 180 0.74 -7.28 -5.10
CA TRP A 180 1.17 -8.09 -3.96
C TRP A 180 2.13 -7.31 -3.05
N LYS A 181 1.70 -7.02 -1.83
CA LYS A 181 2.44 -6.26 -0.83
C LYS A 181 3.41 -7.19 -0.09
N PHE A 182 4.72 -7.02 -0.31
CA PHE A 182 5.77 -7.73 0.42
C PHE A 182 6.42 -6.88 1.53
N SER A 183 6.20 -5.56 1.51
CA SER A 183 6.64 -4.64 2.56
C SER A 183 5.59 -3.53 2.76
N PRO A 184 5.73 -2.65 3.78
CA PRO A 184 4.78 -1.56 3.98
C PRO A 184 4.61 -0.65 2.75
N ARG A 185 5.70 -0.41 1.99
CA ARG A 185 5.72 0.49 0.82
C ARG A 185 5.99 -0.20 -0.51
N GLY A 186 6.70 -1.33 -0.52
CA GLY A 186 7.04 -2.09 -1.72
C GLY A 186 6.02 -3.17 -2.05
N PHE A 187 5.77 -3.35 -3.35
CA PHE A 187 4.83 -4.32 -3.89
C PHE A 187 5.29 -4.87 -5.24
N ALA A 188 4.86 -6.08 -5.59
CA ALA A 188 4.96 -6.61 -6.95
C ALA A 188 3.64 -6.33 -7.67
N VAL A 189 3.70 -5.99 -8.95
CA VAL A 189 2.54 -5.67 -9.79
C VAL A 189 2.40 -6.69 -10.91
N LEU A 190 1.16 -7.14 -11.11
CA LEU A 190 0.69 -7.79 -12.33
C LEU A 190 -0.37 -6.88 -12.95
N ALA A 191 -0.13 -6.39 -14.16
CA ALA A 191 -1.08 -5.56 -14.89
C ALA A 191 -1.47 -6.27 -16.20
N LEU A 192 -2.78 -6.41 -16.41
CA LEU A 192 -3.37 -6.96 -17.63
C LEU A 192 -4.32 -5.92 -18.21
N SER A 193 -4.24 -5.63 -19.49
CA SER A 193 -5.23 -4.80 -20.17
C SER A 193 -5.60 -5.33 -21.54
N PHE A 194 -6.85 -5.13 -21.90
CA PHE A 194 -7.40 -5.36 -23.21
C PHE A 194 -8.05 -4.07 -23.69
N GLU A 195 -7.70 -3.65 -24.90
CA GLU A 195 -8.23 -2.45 -25.53
C GLU A 195 -8.69 -2.77 -26.93
N GLN A 196 -9.84 -2.24 -27.32
CA GLN A 196 -10.35 -2.29 -28.67
C GLN A 196 -10.80 -0.88 -29.04
N ASP A 197 -10.19 -0.31 -30.08
CA ASP A 197 -10.52 1.02 -30.58
C ASP A 197 -10.29 1.07 -32.10
N ARG A 198 -11.32 0.63 -32.83
CA ARG A 198 -11.28 0.44 -34.29
C ARG A 198 -10.93 1.72 -35.06
N PHE A 199 -11.13 2.88 -34.45
CA PHE A 199 -10.90 4.18 -35.09
C PHE A 199 -9.48 4.71 -34.87
N THR A 200 -8.67 4.10 -34.00
CA THR A 200 -7.29 4.52 -33.67
C THR A 200 -6.19 3.73 -34.40
N GLY A 201 -6.55 2.88 -35.36
CA GLY A 201 -5.59 2.16 -36.21
C GLY A 201 -5.20 0.76 -35.72
N PHE A 202 -5.74 0.31 -34.59
CA PHE A 202 -5.69 -1.09 -34.17
C PHE A 202 -7.08 -1.64 -33.83
N SER A 203 -7.33 -2.89 -34.21
CA SER A 203 -8.57 -3.61 -33.92
C SER A 203 -8.62 -4.06 -32.47
N SER A 204 -7.51 -4.55 -31.93
CA SER A 204 -7.39 -4.93 -30.53
C SER A 204 -5.95 -4.90 -30.05
N ARG A 205 -5.76 -4.71 -28.75
CA ARG A 205 -4.46 -4.73 -28.09
C ARG A 205 -4.60 -5.42 -26.74
N PHE A 206 -3.78 -6.44 -26.51
CA PHE A 206 -3.65 -7.08 -25.21
C PHE A 206 -2.27 -6.76 -24.64
N THR A 207 -2.22 -6.28 -23.40
CA THR A 207 -0.98 -5.94 -22.71
C THR A 207 -0.90 -6.71 -21.40
N GLN A 208 0.27 -7.30 -21.15
CA GLN A 208 0.57 -8.03 -19.92
C GLN A 208 1.87 -7.46 -19.36
N ALA A 209 1.89 -7.03 -18.11
CA ALA A 209 3.09 -6.51 -17.47
C ALA A 209 3.28 -7.13 -16.08
N LEU A 210 4.54 -7.38 -15.76
CA LEU A 210 4.99 -7.84 -14.46
C LEU A 210 6.08 -6.90 -13.98
N GLY A 211 6.02 -6.48 -12.71
CA GLY A 211 6.96 -5.49 -12.23
C GLY A 211 7.04 -5.38 -10.71
N LEU A 212 7.86 -4.43 -10.28
CA LEU A 212 7.99 -4.03 -8.90
C LEU A 212 7.59 -2.56 -8.77
N GLY A 213 7.00 -2.21 -7.64
CA GLY A 213 6.59 -0.86 -7.34
C GLY A 213 6.87 -0.47 -5.90
N TYR A 214 6.87 0.84 -5.68
CA TYR A 214 7.18 1.46 -4.40
C TYR A 214 6.29 2.68 -4.17
N ARG A 215 5.69 2.78 -2.98
CA ARG A 215 4.97 4.00 -2.54
C ARG A 215 5.97 5.03 -2.04
N LEU A 216 6.23 6.05 -2.87
CA LEU A 216 7.05 7.21 -2.50
C LEU A 216 6.39 8.00 -1.36
N VAL A 217 5.09 8.24 -1.51
CA VAL A 217 4.28 8.94 -0.51
C VAL A 217 3.13 8.04 -0.11
N ASP A 218 2.99 7.80 1.18
CA ASP A 218 1.90 7.00 1.76
C ASP A 218 1.32 7.76 2.95
N GLY A 219 0.55 8.81 2.63
CA GLY A 219 -0.09 9.67 3.61
C GLY A 219 -1.61 9.63 3.47
N LYS A 220 -2.31 10.15 4.49
CA LYS A 220 -3.79 10.17 4.52
C LYS A 220 -4.40 11.00 3.39
N ARG A 221 -3.72 12.08 2.99
CA ARG A 221 -4.20 13.05 1.98
C ARG A 221 -3.50 12.95 0.65
N LEU A 222 -2.28 12.42 0.61
CA LEU A 222 -1.48 12.29 -0.60
C LEU A 222 -0.85 10.91 -0.63
N THR A 223 -1.05 10.21 -1.73
CA THR A 223 -0.39 8.94 -2.01
C THR A 223 0.22 9.01 -3.40
N ILE A 224 1.48 8.59 -3.53
CA ILE A 224 2.18 8.51 -4.80
C ILE A 224 2.91 7.17 -4.83
N ALA A 225 2.63 6.38 -5.85
CA ALA A 225 3.30 5.13 -6.12
C ALA A 225 3.91 5.16 -7.52
N LEU A 226 5.07 4.52 -7.66
CA LEU A 226 5.68 4.22 -8.94
C LEU A 226 5.83 2.72 -9.08
N ASP A 227 5.73 2.22 -10.31
CA ASP A 227 6.01 0.84 -10.66
C ASP A 227 6.70 0.75 -12.01
N GLY A 228 7.41 -0.35 -12.23
CA GLY A 228 8.05 -0.63 -13.50
C GLY A 228 8.45 -2.09 -13.66
N GLY A 229 8.57 -2.50 -14.91
CA GLY A 229 8.95 -3.87 -15.27
C GLY A 229 8.71 -4.19 -16.75
N PRO A 230 9.01 -5.42 -17.18
CA PRO A 230 8.73 -5.86 -18.54
C PRO A 230 7.22 -5.96 -18.82
N ALA A 231 6.86 -5.67 -20.06
CA ALA A 231 5.52 -5.83 -20.59
C ALA A 231 5.55 -6.51 -21.97
N LEU A 232 4.58 -7.37 -22.24
CA LEU A 232 4.33 -7.95 -23.55
C LEU A 232 3.07 -7.29 -24.12
N ARG A 233 3.18 -6.67 -25.28
CA ARG A 233 2.07 -6.01 -26.00
C ARG A 233 1.79 -6.77 -27.28
N GLN A 234 0.57 -7.26 -27.43
CA GLN A 234 0.10 -7.96 -28.61
C GLN A 234 -0.94 -7.08 -29.27
N THR A 235 -0.63 -6.53 -30.44
CA THR A 235 -1.50 -5.62 -31.18
C THR A 235 -1.96 -6.29 -32.47
N LEU A 236 -3.27 -6.29 -32.71
CA LEU A 236 -3.86 -6.62 -34.00
C LEU A 236 -4.28 -5.30 -34.67
N PHE A 237 -3.58 -4.93 -35.74
CA PHE A 237 -3.85 -3.72 -36.49
C PHE A 237 -5.11 -3.85 -37.36
N THR A 238 -5.69 -2.72 -37.77
CA THR A 238 -6.90 -2.72 -38.63
C THR A 238 -6.65 -3.30 -40.03
N ASN A 239 -5.39 -3.34 -40.48
CA ASN A 239 -4.98 -3.99 -41.72
C ASN A 239 -4.78 -5.52 -41.59
N GLY A 240 -5.08 -6.10 -40.43
CA GLY A 240 -4.97 -7.53 -40.16
C GLY A 240 -3.56 -8.01 -39.74
N ILE A 241 -2.57 -7.11 -39.71
CA ILE A 241 -1.23 -7.45 -39.21
C ILE A 241 -1.28 -7.63 -37.70
N SER A 242 -0.68 -8.70 -37.20
CA SER A 242 -0.50 -8.93 -35.76
C SER A 242 0.96 -8.77 -35.39
N GLU A 243 1.22 -8.03 -34.33
CA GLU A 243 2.56 -7.78 -33.81
C GLU A 243 2.61 -8.08 -32.31
N SER A 244 3.71 -8.69 -31.86
CA SER A 244 3.97 -8.97 -30.46
C SER A 244 5.31 -8.37 -30.08
N VAL A 245 5.29 -7.41 -29.16
CA VAL A 245 6.46 -6.61 -28.79
C VAL A 245 6.72 -6.72 -27.30
N LEU A 246 7.98 -6.96 -26.95
CA LEU A 246 8.45 -6.82 -25.57
C LEU A 246 8.82 -5.36 -25.31
N ALA A 247 8.19 -4.76 -24.32
CA ALA A 247 8.36 -3.37 -23.93
C ALA A 247 8.82 -3.27 -22.47
N ALA A 248 9.49 -2.18 -22.12
CA ALA A 248 9.64 -1.73 -20.75
C ALA A 248 8.43 -0.88 -20.36
N ARG A 249 7.84 -1.13 -19.19
CA ARG A 249 6.77 -0.33 -18.60
C ARG A 249 7.30 0.48 -17.42
N ALA A 250 6.86 1.72 -17.32
CA ALA A 250 6.93 2.52 -16.10
C ALA A 250 5.55 3.15 -15.85
N ALA A 251 5.08 3.17 -14.61
CA ALA A 251 3.83 3.84 -14.26
C ALA A 251 3.95 4.63 -12.96
N VAL A 252 3.14 5.67 -12.87
CA VAL A 252 2.99 6.52 -11.69
C VAL A 252 1.50 6.63 -11.38
N ASN A 253 1.15 6.39 -10.12
CA ASN A 253 -0.19 6.48 -9.61
C ASN A 253 -0.22 7.45 -8.43
N GLY A 254 -0.82 8.62 -8.63
CA GLY A 254 -0.98 9.67 -7.64
C GLY A 254 -2.44 9.85 -7.25
N LYS A 255 -2.71 10.05 -5.96
CA LYS A 255 -4.01 10.48 -5.45
C LYS A 255 -3.82 11.55 -4.39
N TRP A 256 -4.50 12.67 -4.57
CA TRP A 256 -4.48 13.81 -3.67
C TRP A 256 -5.90 14.19 -3.25
N LEU A 257 -6.16 14.17 -1.95
CA LEU A 257 -7.38 14.67 -1.31
C LEU A 257 -7.17 16.16 -0.98
N ILE A 258 -7.70 17.03 -1.83
CA ILE A 258 -7.66 18.49 -1.66
C ILE A 258 -8.59 18.90 -0.51
N THR A 259 -9.77 18.29 -0.44
CA THR A 259 -10.69 18.40 0.69
C THR A 259 -11.35 17.03 0.91
N PRO A 260 -12.12 16.82 1.99
CA PRO A 260 -12.88 15.58 2.16
C PRO A 260 -13.85 15.28 1.00
N ASN A 261 -14.25 16.31 0.24
CA ASN A 261 -15.20 16.22 -0.86
C ASN A 261 -14.56 16.45 -2.24
N LEU A 262 -13.25 16.71 -2.32
CA LEU A 262 -12.58 17.02 -3.58
C LEU A 262 -11.25 16.27 -3.64
N SER A 263 -11.07 15.47 -4.70
CA SER A 263 -9.85 14.70 -4.93
C SER A 263 -9.39 14.76 -6.37
N VAL A 264 -8.08 14.69 -6.55
CA VAL A 264 -7.42 14.55 -7.84
C VAL A 264 -6.70 13.21 -7.86
N THR A 265 -6.86 12.46 -8.96
CA THR A 265 -6.09 11.25 -9.24
C THR A 265 -5.34 11.46 -10.54
N GLU A 266 -4.09 11.02 -10.58
CA GLU A 266 -3.27 11.00 -11.79
C GLU A 266 -2.71 9.59 -11.97
N THR A 267 -2.97 8.99 -13.12
CA THR A 267 -2.32 7.75 -13.54
C THR A 267 -1.58 8.02 -14.83
N ALA A 268 -0.25 7.90 -14.81
CA ALA A 268 0.58 7.96 -15.99
C ALA A 268 1.24 6.58 -16.21
N THR A 269 1.21 6.06 -17.43
CA THR A 269 1.90 4.83 -17.83
C THR A 269 2.67 5.09 -19.12
N TYR A 270 3.94 4.75 -19.10
CA TYR A 270 4.84 4.85 -20.23
C TYR A 270 5.30 3.45 -20.63
N TYR A 271 5.26 3.16 -21.93
CA TYR A 271 5.87 1.98 -22.52
C TYR A 271 6.93 2.42 -23.50
N ALA A 272 8.08 1.76 -23.47
CA ALA A 272 9.14 1.91 -24.44
C ALA A 272 9.55 0.55 -24.99
N ASP A 273 9.61 0.43 -26.29
CA ASP A 273 10.13 -0.73 -26.99
C ASP A 273 11.14 -0.30 -28.06
N ASN A 274 11.62 -1.26 -28.86
CA ASN A 274 12.64 -1.01 -29.88
C ASN A 274 12.09 -0.32 -31.14
N VAL A 275 10.77 -0.15 -31.27
CA VAL A 275 10.09 0.38 -32.44
C VAL A 275 9.35 1.69 -32.12
N ASN A 276 8.88 1.84 -30.88
CA ASN A 276 7.96 2.88 -30.47
C ASN A 276 8.03 3.17 -28.96
N SER A 277 7.42 4.28 -28.57
CA SER A 277 7.12 4.59 -27.18
C SER A 277 5.73 5.18 -27.05
N SER A 278 4.96 4.70 -26.07
CA SER A 278 3.61 5.20 -25.81
C SER A 278 3.50 5.75 -24.39
N LEU A 279 2.88 6.92 -24.23
CA LEU A 279 2.49 7.51 -22.95
C LEU A 279 0.97 7.57 -22.85
N LEU A 280 0.43 7.06 -21.75
CA LEU A 280 -0.96 7.21 -21.34
C LEU A 280 -0.99 8.00 -20.04
N SER A 281 -1.58 9.19 -20.02
CA SER A 281 -1.85 9.95 -18.80
C SER A 281 -3.36 10.10 -18.62
N LEU A 282 -3.83 9.93 -17.39
CA LEU A 282 -5.22 10.09 -17.00
C LEU A 282 -5.30 10.90 -15.72
N THR A 283 -5.70 12.16 -15.87
CA THR A 283 -6.02 13.06 -14.76
C THR A 283 -7.51 13.00 -14.47
N GLN A 284 -7.90 12.86 -13.21
CA GLN A 284 -9.30 12.81 -12.78
C GLN A 284 -9.52 13.74 -11.59
N LEU A 285 -10.40 14.74 -11.76
CA LEU A 285 -10.92 15.57 -10.69
C LEU A 285 -12.29 15.03 -10.27
N SER A 286 -12.43 14.59 -9.02
CA SER A 286 -13.68 14.05 -8.49
C SER A 286 -14.19 14.88 -7.31
N ALA A 287 -15.41 15.37 -7.43
CA ALA A 287 -16.12 16.15 -6.42
C ALA A 287 -17.32 15.36 -5.86
N LYS A 288 -17.36 15.14 -4.55
CA LYS A 288 -18.47 14.48 -3.86
C LYS A 288 -19.65 15.42 -3.80
N LEU A 289 -20.81 14.98 -4.32
CA LEU A 289 -22.04 15.77 -4.34
C LEU A 289 -22.90 15.47 -3.11
N ASN A 290 -23.44 14.26 -3.03
CA ASN A 290 -24.27 13.84 -1.91
C ASN A 290 -24.19 12.32 -1.73
N GLY A 291 -24.03 11.87 -0.48
CA GLY A 291 -24.01 10.46 -0.12
C GLY A 291 -22.98 9.68 -0.94
N ARG A 292 -23.48 8.87 -1.87
CA ARG A 292 -22.70 8.00 -2.77
C ARG A 292 -22.42 8.61 -4.15
N LEU A 293 -23.00 9.77 -4.45
CA LEU A 293 -22.92 10.44 -5.75
C LEU A 293 -21.74 11.41 -5.80
N SER A 294 -21.00 11.42 -6.91
CA SER A 294 -19.90 12.34 -7.18
C SER A 294 -19.93 12.79 -8.64
N ALA A 295 -19.51 14.02 -8.93
CA ALA A 295 -19.19 14.45 -10.28
C ALA A 295 -17.71 14.21 -10.55
N ARG A 296 -17.36 13.76 -11.76
CA ARG A 296 -15.97 13.56 -12.16
C ARG A 296 -15.72 14.20 -13.52
N LEU A 297 -14.67 15.00 -13.58
CA LEU A 297 -14.06 15.47 -14.82
C LEU A 297 -12.75 14.71 -15.01
N SER A 298 -12.53 14.16 -16.19
CA SER A 298 -11.28 13.46 -16.51
C SER A 298 -10.69 13.93 -17.83
N LEU A 299 -9.37 13.96 -17.90
CA LEU A 299 -8.58 14.27 -19.07
C LEU A 299 -7.63 13.10 -19.30
N GLN A 300 -7.76 12.45 -20.44
CA GLN A 300 -6.87 11.38 -20.88
C GLN A 300 -6.04 11.88 -22.05
N ILE A 301 -4.72 11.73 -21.96
CA ILE A 301 -3.78 12.03 -23.04
C ILE A 301 -3.11 10.72 -23.43
N ASN A 302 -3.26 10.32 -24.69
CA ASN A 302 -2.52 9.22 -25.28
C ASN A 302 -1.51 9.81 -26.25
N ASN A 303 -0.22 9.53 -26.05
CA ASN A 303 0.82 9.91 -26.98
C ASN A 303 1.54 8.66 -27.48
N GLU A 304 1.74 8.55 -28.79
CA GLU A 304 2.49 7.49 -29.45
C GLU A 304 3.64 8.14 -30.22
N GLY A 305 4.86 7.65 -30.02
CA GLY A 305 6.08 8.24 -30.59
C GLY A 305 6.19 8.02 -32.10
N ASN A 306 5.74 6.85 -32.55
CA ASN A 306 5.79 6.39 -33.93
C ASN A 306 4.42 5.80 -34.34
N PRO A 307 3.39 6.64 -34.50
CA PRO A 307 2.07 6.17 -34.87
C PRO A 307 2.05 5.70 -36.34
N PRO A 308 1.06 4.87 -36.75
CA PRO A 308 0.91 4.47 -38.15
C PRO A 308 0.83 5.69 -39.11
N PRO A 309 1.23 5.55 -40.38
CA PRO A 309 1.17 6.66 -41.35
C PRO A 309 -0.23 7.30 -41.44
N GLY A 310 -0.27 8.63 -41.47
CA GLY A 310 -1.52 9.40 -41.53
C GLY A 310 -2.21 9.61 -40.17
N ARG A 311 -1.49 9.38 -39.06
CA ARG A 311 -1.97 9.60 -37.69
C ARG A 311 -1.16 10.67 -36.96
N GLU A 312 -1.82 11.38 -36.07
CA GLU A 312 -1.20 12.30 -35.12
C GLU A 312 -0.63 11.53 -33.93
N ASN A 313 0.45 12.06 -33.35
CA ASN A 313 1.10 11.47 -32.19
C ASN A 313 0.26 11.54 -30.92
N THR A 314 -0.64 12.53 -30.79
CA THR A 314 -1.33 12.81 -29.53
C THR A 314 -2.84 12.82 -29.71
N ASP A 315 -3.53 11.98 -28.94
CA ASP A 315 -4.97 11.98 -28.79
C ASP A 315 -5.37 12.44 -27.40
N THR A 316 -6.41 13.25 -27.32
CA THR A 316 -6.96 13.71 -26.04
C THR A 316 -8.42 13.29 -25.91
N VAL A 317 -8.82 12.81 -24.74
CA VAL A 317 -10.22 12.52 -24.41
C VAL A 317 -10.58 13.17 -23.08
N THR A 318 -11.54 14.08 -23.12
CA THR A 318 -12.10 14.72 -21.93
C THR A 318 -13.46 14.11 -21.62
N ARG A 319 -13.69 13.68 -20.37
CA ARG A 319 -14.99 13.11 -19.95
C ARG A 319 -15.55 13.86 -18.77
N ALA A 320 -16.86 14.09 -18.80
CA ALA A 320 -17.64 14.60 -17.68
C ALA A 320 -18.68 13.54 -17.30
N THR A 321 -18.52 12.93 -16.12
CA THR A 321 -19.32 11.79 -15.67
C THR A 321 -19.93 12.02 -14.30
N LEU A 322 -21.09 11.40 -14.09
CA LEU A 322 -21.69 11.20 -12.78
C LEU A 322 -21.30 9.82 -12.27
N VAL A 323 -20.82 9.77 -11.03
CA VAL A 323 -20.19 8.59 -10.43
C VAL A 323 -21.01 8.15 -9.22
N TYR A 324 -21.37 6.88 -9.18
CA TYR A 324 -22.05 6.26 -8.05
C TYR A 324 -21.12 5.27 -7.36
N ASN A 325 -20.80 5.53 -6.08
CA ASN A 325 -19.94 4.68 -5.26
C ASN A 325 -20.77 3.67 -4.46
N PHE A 326 -20.36 2.40 -4.42
CA PHE A 326 -21.05 1.34 -3.69
C PHE A 326 -20.10 0.43 -2.91
#